data_AF-A0A7X8BU09-F1
#
_entry.id   AF-A0A7X8BU09-F1
#
_cell.length_a   1.000
_cell.length_b   1.000
_cell.length_c   1.000
_cell.angle_alpha   90.00
_cell.angle_beta   90.00
_cell.angle_gamma   90.00
#
_symmetry.space_group_name_H-M   'P 1'
#
loop_
_entity.id
_entity.type
_entity.pdbx_description
1 polymer ?
#
loop_
_entity_poly.entity_id
_entity_poly.type
_entity_poly.pdbx_seq_one_letter_code
_entity_poly.pdbx_strand_id
1 'polypeptide(L)'
;MQIKLVKNGIFPVSPGFSGQKPQTGYSFSGTFQGEGKLLGTPSMFIRLSGCNLRCSWKAYDGSYSFCDTPYSSHHIDETEDREINEIVNIVSKNLNGIRHIIISGGEPMLQAKALTGLCRELKAMNLHITLETNGTIFSHELVPYIDLFSISPKLSNSTPDESKIAAMKKPISEGFISHHQQNRMNIQAIQKFIDACYLPEDYYSDHPEKILKRRSDKDFQLKFVVGRPEDEDEIRNEFLKHLKGFEPEDIFLMPLGETREFLRKTYPLVAEIALRNRWKFTPRLHIELYDDTQWV
;
A
#
# COMPACT_ATOMS: atom_id res chain seq x y z
N MET A 1 -6.77 22.05 8.85
CA MET A 1 -7.25 20.66 8.91
C MET A 1 -6.01 19.80 9.00
N GLN A 2 -6.00 18.86 9.96
CA GLN A 2 -4.81 18.10 10.31
C GLN A 2 -4.84 16.69 9.74
N ILE A 3 -3.65 16.16 9.48
CA ILE A 3 -3.40 14.76 9.16
C ILE A 3 -2.48 14.20 10.24
N LYS A 4 -2.84 13.03 10.75
CA LYS A 4 -2.01 12.30 11.70
C LYS A 4 -1.03 11.41 10.94
N LEU A 5 0.25 11.75 11.03
CA LEU A 5 1.34 10.99 10.44
C LEU A 5 2.00 10.11 11.49
N VAL A 6 2.70 9.07 11.04
CA VAL A 6 3.74 8.47 11.90
C VAL A 6 4.86 9.49 12.09
N LYS A 7 5.61 9.39 13.19
CA LYS A 7 6.82 10.19 13.38
C LYS A 7 7.74 10.07 12.17
N ASN A 8 8.26 11.19 11.66
CA ASN A 8 9.01 11.25 10.38
C ASN A 8 8.25 10.69 9.16
N GLY A 9 6.92 10.74 9.17
CA GLY A 9 6.07 10.17 8.12
C GLY A 9 6.18 10.83 6.75
N ILE A 10 6.98 11.87 6.56
CA ILE A 10 7.30 12.42 5.24
C ILE A 10 8.77 12.11 4.97
N PHE A 11 9.04 11.25 3.99
CA PHE A 11 10.39 10.73 3.75
C PHE A 11 10.62 10.28 2.30
N PRO A 12 11.88 10.12 1.89
CA PRO A 12 13.07 10.68 2.53
C PRO A 12 13.14 12.21 2.31
N VAL A 13 13.35 12.97 3.38
CA VAL A 13 13.54 14.44 3.32
C VAL A 13 15.01 14.80 3.48
N SER A 14 15.42 15.91 2.87
CA SER A 14 16.81 16.35 2.89
C SER A 14 17.28 16.77 4.30
N PRO A 15 18.59 16.71 4.59
CA PRO A 15 19.12 17.04 5.92
C PRO A 15 18.80 18.45 6.40
N GLY A 16 18.66 19.41 5.47
CA GLY A 16 18.31 20.79 5.81
C GLY A 16 16.90 20.96 6.39
N PHE A 17 16.04 19.93 6.29
CA PHE A 17 14.66 19.97 6.79
C PHE A 17 14.46 19.15 8.06
N SER A 18 15.04 17.95 8.12
CA SER A 18 14.92 17.05 9.28
C SER A 18 16.01 17.26 10.33
N GLY A 19 17.09 17.97 10.00
CA GLY A 19 18.32 18.03 10.81
C GLY A 19 19.12 16.72 10.82
N GLN A 20 18.70 15.71 10.05
CA GLN A 20 19.30 14.38 9.98
C GLN A 20 19.50 13.94 8.53
N LYS A 21 20.56 13.21 8.22
CA LYS A 21 20.74 12.64 6.88
C LYS A 21 19.59 11.66 6.55
N PRO A 22 19.09 11.64 5.31
CA PRO A 22 18.18 10.59 4.86
C PRO A 22 18.74 9.20 5.16
N GLN A 23 17.87 8.27 5.57
CA GLN A 23 18.25 6.89 5.84
C GLN A 23 18.70 6.14 4.57
N THR A 24 18.37 6.66 3.39
CA THR A 24 18.86 6.16 2.10
C THR A 24 20.39 6.31 1.94
N GLY A 25 21.03 7.11 2.80
CA GLY A 25 22.46 7.42 2.72
C GLY A 25 22.81 8.51 1.70
N TYR A 26 21.84 9.00 0.94
CA TYR A 26 22.05 10.07 -0.04
C TYR A 26 22.11 11.46 0.61
N SER A 27 22.72 12.41 -0.09
CA SER A 27 22.76 13.83 0.31
C SER A 27 21.53 14.63 -0.13
N PHE A 28 20.57 13.99 -0.80
CA PHE A 28 19.36 14.59 -1.36
C PHE A 28 18.12 13.81 -0.90
N SER A 29 16.93 14.41 -1.06
CA SER A 29 15.64 13.80 -0.71
C SER A 29 15.15 12.83 -1.78
N GLY A 30 14.26 11.92 -1.37
CA GLY A 30 13.63 10.95 -2.27
C GLY A 30 14.26 9.56 -2.26
N THR A 31 13.49 8.64 -2.82
CA THR A 31 13.84 7.23 -3.04
C THR A 31 13.11 6.73 -4.27
N PHE A 32 12.89 5.43 -4.40
CA PHE A 32 12.11 4.81 -5.47
C PHE A 32 10.84 4.15 -4.92
N GLN A 33 9.74 4.21 -5.68
CA GLN A 33 8.64 3.27 -5.51
C GLN A 33 9.21 1.85 -5.60
N GLY A 34 9.11 1.09 -4.50
CA GLY A 34 9.68 -0.23 -4.40
C GLY A 34 8.83 -1.35 -4.99
N GLU A 35 7.59 -1.05 -5.41
CA GLU A 35 6.57 -2.07 -5.69
C GLU A 35 5.59 -1.66 -6.81
N GLY A 36 5.01 -2.65 -7.51
CA GLY A 36 3.88 -2.48 -8.42
C GLY A 36 4.21 -1.87 -9.79
N LYS A 37 3.19 -1.31 -10.45
CA LYS A 37 3.23 -0.73 -11.80
C LYS A 37 4.30 0.37 -11.98
N LEU A 38 4.62 1.09 -10.89
CA LEU A 38 5.57 2.21 -10.91
C LEU A 38 6.91 1.88 -10.23
N LEU A 39 7.22 0.59 -10.05
CA LEU A 39 8.51 0.13 -9.54
C LEU A 39 9.69 0.89 -10.16
N GLY A 40 10.59 1.41 -9.33
CA GLY A 40 11.78 2.14 -9.74
C GLY A 40 11.56 3.62 -10.08
N THR A 41 10.33 4.13 -9.97
CA THR A 41 10.05 5.57 -10.16
C THR A 41 10.59 6.36 -8.97
N PRO A 42 11.33 7.47 -9.16
CA PRO A 42 11.72 8.35 -8.07
C PRO A 42 10.50 8.94 -7.36
N SER A 43 10.42 8.79 -6.05
CA SER A 43 9.24 9.12 -5.25
C SER A 43 9.59 9.74 -3.90
N MET A 44 8.62 10.44 -3.32
CA MET A 44 8.55 10.73 -1.90
C MET A 44 7.34 10.05 -1.27
N PHE A 45 7.42 9.69 0.00
CA PHE A 45 6.37 9.07 0.78
C PHE A 45 5.74 10.04 1.77
N ILE A 46 4.43 9.92 1.93
CA ILE A 46 3.66 10.49 3.04
C ILE A 46 2.94 9.33 3.72
N ARG A 47 3.34 9.04 4.95
CA ARG A 47 2.92 7.87 5.73
C ARG A 47 2.03 8.29 6.89
N LEU A 48 0.76 7.93 6.77
CA LEU A 48 -0.26 8.20 7.77
C LEU A 48 -0.17 7.20 8.93
N SER A 49 -0.66 7.61 10.10
CA SER A 49 -0.77 6.74 11.28
C SER A 49 -2.19 6.18 11.43
N GLY A 50 -2.27 5.01 12.06
CA GLY A 50 -3.49 4.27 12.36
C GLY A 50 -3.81 3.26 11.27
N CYS A 51 -4.12 2.02 11.65
CA CYS A 51 -4.61 0.99 10.73
C CYS A 51 -5.80 0.27 11.38
N ASN A 52 -6.76 -0.19 10.57
CA ASN A 52 -7.85 -1.04 11.04
C ASN A 52 -7.47 -2.54 11.10
N LEU A 53 -6.32 -2.92 10.55
CA LEU A 53 -5.82 -4.30 10.59
C LEU A 53 -4.52 -4.42 11.38
N ARG A 54 -4.25 -5.60 11.93
CA ARG A 54 -2.95 -5.99 12.53
C ARG A 54 -2.47 -7.22 11.80
N CYS A 55 -1.60 -7.05 10.82
CA CYS A 55 -1.22 -8.13 9.91
C CYS A 55 0.03 -8.86 10.43
N SER A 56 -0.01 -10.18 10.40
CA SER A 56 1.16 -11.05 10.59
C SER A 56 1.02 -12.27 9.69
N TRP A 57 2.13 -12.70 9.12
CA TRP A 57 2.19 -13.77 8.13
C TRP A 57 3.11 -14.89 8.57
N LYS A 58 2.86 -16.07 8.00
CA LYS A 58 3.75 -17.22 8.06
C LYS A 58 4.06 -17.67 6.63
N ALA A 59 5.34 -17.82 6.30
CA ALA A 59 5.79 -18.35 5.03
C ALA A 59 5.77 -19.88 5.01
N TYR A 60 5.88 -20.46 3.81
CA TYR A 60 5.84 -21.91 3.60
C TYR A 60 6.99 -22.66 4.31
N ASP A 61 8.12 -22.00 4.55
CA ASP A 61 9.30 -22.55 5.24
C ASP A 61 9.19 -22.44 6.78
N GLY A 62 8.08 -21.89 7.28
CA GLY A 62 7.84 -21.67 8.70
C GLY A 62 8.32 -20.32 9.25
N SER A 63 9.01 -19.51 8.44
CA SER A 63 9.43 -18.15 8.81
C SER A 63 8.22 -17.24 9.03
N TYR A 64 8.34 -16.29 9.96
CA TYR A 64 7.29 -15.31 10.25
C TYR A 64 7.71 -13.93 9.74
N SER A 65 6.77 -13.19 9.17
CA SER A 65 6.93 -11.78 8.82
C SER A 65 5.76 -11.00 9.39
N PHE A 66 6.03 -9.77 9.82
CA PHE A 66 5.02 -8.91 10.40
C PHE A 66 4.74 -7.73 9.49
N CYS A 67 3.70 -6.96 9.79
CA CYS A 67 3.42 -5.74 9.04
C CYS A 67 4.68 -4.87 9.01
N ASP A 68 5.17 -4.54 7.81
CA ASP A 68 6.38 -3.74 7.55
C ASP A 68 6.29 -2.32 8.15
N THR A 69 5.11 -1.95 8.62
CA THR A 69 4.79 -0.67 9.24
C THR A 69 4.17 -0.85 10.62
N PRO A 70 4.73 -1.68 11.52
CA PRO A 70 4.07 -1.98 12.79
C PRO A 70 4.00 -0.72 13.66
N TYR A 71 4.84 0.29 13.43
CA TYR A 71 4.72 1.61 14.05
C TYR A 71 3.48 2.39 13.63
N SER A 72 3.05 2.25 12.37
CA SER A 72 1.83 2.88 11.89
C SER A 72 0.54 2.21 12.39
N SER A 73 0.60 0.94 12.81
CA SER A 73 -0.56 0.17 13.26
C SER A 73 -0.55 -0.12 14.77
N HIS A 74 0.61 -0.31 15.40
CA HIS A 74 0.76 -0.70 16.80
C HIS A 74 1.42 0.37 17.70
N HIS A 75 2.08 1.41 17.16
CA HIS A 75 2.73 2.46 17.96
C HIS A 75 2.00 3.81 17.82
N ILE A 76 0.84 3.92 18.48
CA ILE A 76 0.01 5.14 18.48
C ILE A 76 0.69 6.29 19.26
N ASP A 77 1.74 5.99 20.03
CA ASP A 77 2.46 6.96 20.86
C ASP A 77 3.53 7.75 20.10
N GLU A 78 3.87 7.36 18.87
CA GLU A 78 4.86 8.03 18.01
C GLU A 78 4.20 8.61 16.75
N THR A 79 3.26 9.51 16.97
CA THR A 79 2.54 10.21 15.89
C THR A 79 2.77 11.71 15.91
N GLU A 80 2.63 12.32 14.74
CA GLU A 80 2.68 13.77 14.58
C GLU A 80 1.41 14.23 13.85
N ASP A 81 0.59 15.02 14.53
CA ASP A 81 -0.48 15.77 13.87
C ASP A 81 0.13 16.98 13.17
N ARG A 82 -0.07 17.08 11.85
CA ARG A 82 0.44 18.20 11.04
C ARG A 82 -0.68 18.85 10.26
N GLU A 83 -0.62 20.16 10.12
CA GLU A 83 -1.55 20.87 9.24
C GLU A 83 -1.20 20.58 7.77
N ILE A 84 -2.21 20.51 6.90
CA ILE A 84 -2.02 20.22 5.47
C ILE A 84 -1.01 21.18 4.82
N ASN A 85 -1.04 22.47 5.14
CA ASN A 85 -0.11 23.46 4.60
C ASN A 85 1.35 23.18 5.02
N GLU A 86 1.58 22.66 6.22
CA GLU A 86 2.92 22.27 6.67
C GLU A 86 3.44 21.08 5.86
N ILE A 87 2.59 20.07 5.64
CA ILE A 87 2.93 18.90 4.81
C ILE A 87 3.27 19.34 3.38
N VAL A 88 2.44 20.17 2.77
CA VAL A 88 2.67 20.72 1.42
C VAL A 88 3.97 21.50 1.34
N ASN A 89 4.29 22.31 2.37
CA ASN A 89 5.54 23.08 2.44
C ASN A 89 6.78 22.18 2.59
N ILE A 90 6.67 21.07 3.33
CA ILE A 90 7.74 20.07 3.44
C ILE A 90 7.97 19.41 2.07
N VAL A 91 6.90 18.95 1.43
CA VAL A 91 6.97 18.29 0.12
C VAL A 91 7.58 19.23 -0.92
N SER A 92 7.05 20.45 -1.05
CA SER A 92 7.49 21.41 -2.07
C SER A 92 8.98 21.73 -2.00
N LYS A 93 9.54 21.83 -0.79
CA LYS A 93 10.97 22.09 -0.57
C LYS A 93 11.87 20.89 -0.76
N ASN A 94 11.31 19.69 -0.87
CA ASN A 94 12.06 18.43 -0.98
C ASN A 94 11.79 17.68 -2.30
N LEU A 95 11.04 18.25 -3.24
CA LEU A 95 10.78 17.55 -4.52
C LEU A 95 12.07 17.29 -5.31
N ASN A 96 12.99 18.26 -5.44
CA ASN A 96 14.24 18.07 -6.19
C ASN A 96 14.05 17.38 -7.56
N GLY A 97 12.98 17.72 -8.28
CA GLY A 97 12.62 17.13 -9.57
C GLY A 97 11.73 15.89 -9.50
N ILE A 98 11.52 15.30 -8.31
CA ILE A 98 10.56 14.21 -8.08
C ILE A 98 9.16 14.70 -8.39
N ARG A 99 8.41 13.87 -9.14
CA ARG A 99 7.03 14.14 -9.56
C ARG A 99 6.01 13.16 -8.99
N HIS A 100 6.46 12.19 -8.21
CA HIS A 100 5.63 11.10 -7.70
C HIS A 100 5.59 11.11 -6.17
N ILE A 101 4.37 11.19 -5.63
CA ILE A 101 4.10 11.05 -4.21
C ILE A 101 3.37 9.74 -3.96
N ILE A 102 3.83 8.99 -2.96
CA ILE A 102 3.18 7.78 -2.48
C ILE A 102 2.57 8.09 -1.13
N ILE A 103 1.25 8.00 -1.07
CA ILE A 103 0.49 8.13 0.16
C ILE A 103 0.19 6.73 0.67
N SER A 104 0.65 6.43 1.88
CA SER A 104 0.59 5.10 2.48
C SER A 104 0.43 5.24 4.00
N GLY A 105 0.71 4.17 4.74
CA GLY A 105 0.77 4.12 6.19
C GLY A 105 -0.05 2.99 6.76
N GLY A 106 -0.30 3.04 8.06
CA GLY A 106 -1.51 2.35 8.50
C GLY A 106 -2.66 2.89 7.64
N GLU A 107 -3.69 2.10 7.39
CA GLU A 107 -4.72 2.36 6.38
C GLU A 107 -5.06 3.86 6.16
N PRO A 108 -4.57 4.51 5.08
CA PRO A 108 -4.71 5.95 4.89
C PRO A 108 -6.16 6.39 4.70
N MET A 109 -7.03 5.48 4.26
CA MET A 109 -8.46 5.76 4.11
C MET A 109 -9.19 5.99 5.44
N LEU A 110 -8.58 5.66 6.59
CA LEU A 110 -9.09 6.08 7.90
C LEU A 110 -9.14 7.60 8.07
N GLN A 111 -8.33 8.34 7.30
CA GLN A 111 -8.27 9.80 7.32
C GLN A 111 -8.77 10.42 6.01
N ALA A 112 -9.63 9.73 5.26
CA ALA A 112 -10.03 10.09 3.89
C ALA A 112 -10.46 11.56 3.71
N LYS A 113 -11.19 12.14 4.69
CA LYS A 113 -11.62 13.54 4.63
C LYS A 113 -10.44 14.51 4.63
N ALA A 114 -9.50 14.35 5.56
CA ALA A 114 -8.30 15.18 5.63
C ALA A 114 -7.35 14.91 4.47
N LEU A 115 -7.24 13.65 4.08
CA LEU A 115 -6.44 13.22 2.96
C LEU A 115 -6.91 13.82 1.63
N THR A 116 -8.22 13.98 1.43
CA THR A 116 -8.80 14.65 0.25
C THR A 116 -8.30 16.10 0.15
N GLY A 117 -8.27 16.82 1.27
CA GLY A 117 -7.73 18.17 1.34
C GLY A 117 -6.26 18.22 0.94
N LEU A 118 -5.43 17.31 1.47
CA LEU A 118 -4.00 17.25 1.13
C LEU A 118 -3.78 16.90 -0.35
N CYS A 119 -4.46 15.88 -0.87
CA CYS A 119 -4.26 15.43 -2.24
C CYS A 119 -4.63 16.53 -3.25
N ARG A 120 -5.66 17.34 -2.96
CA ARG A 120 -6.01 18.50 -3.78
C ARG A 120 -4.85 19.50 -3.89
N GLU A 121 -4.23 19.86 -2.77
CA GLU A 121 -3.08 20.78 -2.76
C GLU A 121 -1.86 20.18 -3.49
N LEU A 122 -1.58 18.89 -3.28
CA LEU A 122 -0.48 18.20 -3.97
C LEU A 122 -0.72 18.09 -5.49
N LYS A 123 -1.97 17.87 -5.93
CA LYS A 123 -2.32 17.87 -7.36
C LYS A 123 -2.17 19.24 -8.00
N ALA A 124 -2.39 20.33 -7.27
CA ALA A 124 -2.13 21.69 -7.77
C ALA A 124 -0.64 21.93 -8.12
N MET A 125 0.27 21.13 -7.56
CA MET A 125 1.70 21.11 -7.91
C MET A 125 2.02 20.20 -9.12
N ASN A 126 0.99 19.65 -9.77
CA ASN A 126 1.07 18.71 -10.90
C ASN A 126 1.83 17.41 -10.54
N LEU A 127 1.68 16.95 -9.30
CA LEU A 127 2.28 15.68 -8.84
C LEU A 127 1.40 14.49 -9.27
N HIS A 128 2.05 13.37 -9.56
CA HIS A 128 1.42 12.06 -9.67
C HIS A 128 1.28 11.46 -8.27
N ILE A 129 0.08 11.01 -7.89
CA ILE A 129 -0.21 10.49 -6.56
C ILE A 129 -0.61 9.02 -6.65
N THR A 130 0.16 8.16 -5.99
CA THR A 130 -0.22 6.76 -5.73
C THR A 130 -0.77 6.64 -4.31
N LEU A 131 -1.97 6.08 -4.18
CA LEU A 131 -2.54 5.71 -2.89
C LEU A 131 -2.32 4.22 -2.65
N GLU A 132 -1.65 3.87 -1.55
CA GLU A 132 -1.54 2.49 -1.07
C GLU A 132 -2.57 2.22 0.03
N THR A 133 -3.45 1.26 -0.19
CA THR A 133 -4.55 0.92 0.75
C THR A 133 -4.73 -0.58 0.87
N ASN A 134 -5.23 -1.06 2.00
CA ASN A 134 -5.67 -2.45 2.18
C ASN A 134 -7.01 -2.76 1.49
N GLY A 135 -7.69 -1.74 0.94
CA GLY A 135 -8.92 -1.89 0.16
C GLY A 135 -10.19 -2.04 1.01
N THR A 136 -10.11 -1.85 2.32
CA THR A 136 -11.27 -2.07 3.21
C THR A 136 -12.21 -0.86 3.30
N ILE A 137 -11.75 0.33 2.93
CA ILE A 137 -12.48 1.60 3.01
C ILE A 137 -12.33 2.34 1.68
N PHE A 138 -13.44 2.90 1.17
CA PHE A 138 -13.47 3.68 -0.07
C PHE A 138 -14.05 5.08 0.18
N SER A 139 -13.52 6.10 -0.50
CA SER A 139 -14.05 7.47 -0.49
C SER A 139 -14.12 8.03 -1.90
N HIS A 140 -15.32 8.40 -2.33
CA HIS A 140 -15.54 9.01 -3.65
C HIS A 140 -14.89 10.39 -3.77
N GLU A 141 -14.84 11.17 -2.68
CA GLU A 141 -14.28 12.53 -2.68
C GLU A 141 -12.77 12.55 -2.96
N LEU A 142 -12.06 11.48 -2.63
CA LEU A 142 -10.62 11.37 -2.82
C LEU A 142 -10.25 11.02 -4.27
N VAL A 143 -11.12 10.30 -4.98
CA VAL A 143 -10.87 9.73 -6.32
C VAL A 143 -10.32 10.76 -7.33
N PRO A 144 -10.85 11.99 -7.45
CA PRO A 144 -10.37 12.94 -8.44
C PRO A 144 -8.88 13.23 -8.33
N TYR A 145 -8.30 13.10 -7.15
CA TYR A 145 -6.91 13.50 -6.85
C TYR A 145 -5.91 12.35 -6.84
N ILE A 146 -6.35 11.10 -7.02
CA ILE A 146 -5.46 9.95 -7.07
C ILE A 146 -5.28 9.51 -8.52
N ASP A 147 -4.04 9.28 -8.93
CA ASP A 147 -3.69 8.84 -10.28
C ASP A 147 -3.51 7.31 -10.33
N LEU A 148 -3.00 6.69 -9.27
CA LEU A 148 -2.87 5.23 -9.16
C LEU A 148 -3.38 4.71 -7.81
N PHE A 149 -4.35 3.81 -7.83
CA PHE A 149 -4.77 3.04 -6.64
C PHE A 149 -3.96 1.73 -6.54
N SER A 150 -3.01 1.66 -5.61
CA SER A 150 -2.33 0.41 -5.26
C SER A 150 -3.07 -0.28 -4.12
N ILE A 151 -4.02 -1.14 -4.48
CA ILE A 151 -4.89 -1.83 -3.54
C ILE A 151 -4.22 -3.15 -3.15
N SER A 152 -4.02 -3.40 -1.87
CA SER A 152 -3.41 -4.62 -1.35
C SER A 152 -4.36 -5.36 -0.42
N PRO A 153 -5.32 -6.13 -0.98
CA PRO A 153 -6.23 -6.94 -0.17
C PRO A 153 -5.45 -7.93 0.70
N LYS A 154 -5.96 -8.15 1.91
CA LYS A 154 -5.26 -8.95 2.93
C LYS A 154 -5.85 -10.35 2.99
N LEU A 155 -5.03 -11.35 2.65
CA LEU A 155 -5.38 -12.78 2.65
C LEU A 155 -5.49 -13.34 4.07
N SER A 156 -6.08 -14.52 4.23
CA SER A 156 -6.21 -15.21 5.53
C SER A 156 -4.86 -15.42 6.22
N ASN A 157 -3.78 -15.58 5.45
CA ASN A 157 -2.43 -15.68 5.99
C ASN A 157 -2.02 -14.45 6.79
N SER A 158 -2.58 -13.26 6.55
CA SER A 158 -2.25 -12.06 7.33
C SER A 158 -2.96 -11.99 8.68
N THR A 159 -3.96 -12.84 8.92
CA THR A 159 -4.68 -12.87 10.20
C THR A 159 -3.75 -13.40 11.29
N PRO A 160 -3.56 -12.65 12.40
CA PRO A 160 -2.77 -13.14 13.52
C PRO A 160 -3.38 -14.37 14.15
N ASP A 161 -2.52 -15.28 14.60
CA ASP A 161 -2.87 -16.44 15.40
C ASP A 161 -1.87 -16.57 16.55
N GLU A 162 -2.12 -17.50 17.49
CA GLU A 162 -1.27 -17.71 18.65
C GLU A 162 0.20 -17.95 18.29
N SER A 163 0.46 -18.72 17.22
CA SER A 163 1.83 -19.04 16.80
C SER A 163 2.57 -17.82 16.25
N LYS A 164 1.89 -16.99 15.45
CA LYS A 164 2.44 -15.76 14.90
C LYS A 164 2.66 -14.72 16.00
N ILE A 165 1.72 -14.60 16.94
CA ILE A 165 1.81 -13.65 18.07
C ILE A 165 2.97 -14.02 19.01
N ALA A 166 3.13 -15.31 19.31
CA ALA A 166 4.27 -15.79 20.09
C ALA A 166 5.60 -15.44 19.42
N ALA A 167 5.69 -15.54 18.09
CA ALA A 167 6.86 -15.15 17.32
C ALA A 167 7.11 -13.62 17.31
N MET A 168 6.05 -12.79 17.31
CA MET A 168 6.15 -11.32 17.36
C MET A 168 6.77 -10.78 18.64
N LYS A 169 6.70 -11.55 19.74
CA LYS A 169 7.00 -11.08 21.10
C LYS A 169 6.23 -9.80 21.49
N LYS A 170 5.10 -9.52 20.83
CA LYS A 170 4.21 -8.38 21.10
C LYS A 170 2.77 -8.88 21.29
N PRO A 171 2.09 -8.51 22.38
CA PRO A 171 0.71 -8.92 22.59
C PRO A 171 -0.22 -8.23 21.58
N ILE A 172 -1.14 -9.00 21.01
CA ILE A 172 -2.28 -8.52 20.23
C ILE A 172 -3.52 -9.02 20.97
N SER A 173 -4.50 -8.14 21.23
CA SER A 173 -5.72 -8.58 21.91
C SER A 173 -6.58 -9.46 20.99
N GLU A 174 -7.31 -10.40 21.56
CA GLU A 174 -8.23 -11.28 20.81
C GLU A 174 -9.25 -10.50 19.97
N GLY A 175 -9.72 -9.35 20.48
CA GLY A 175 -10.61 -8.45 19.75
C GLY A 175 -10.03 -7.98 18.41
N PHE A 176 -8.72 -7.74 18.32
CA PHE A 176 -8.07 -7.38 17.06
C PHE A 176 -7.98 -8.54 16.08
N ILE A 177 -7.82 -9.78 16.56
CA ILE A 177 -7.76 -10.96 15.70
C ILE A 177 -9.11 -11.18 15.02
N SER A 178 -10.18 -11.19 15.81
CA SER A 178 -11.55 -11.32 15.31
C SER A 178 -11.90 -10.19 14.36
N HIS A 179 -11.56 -8.94 14.72
CA HIS A 179 -11.74 -7.79 13.85
C HIS A 179 -10.99 -7.93 12.52
N HIS A 180 -9.72 -8.38 12.54
CA HIS A 180 -8.95 -8.59 11.32
C HIS A 180 -9.66 -9.56 10.38
N GLN A 181 -10.02 -10.76 10.87
CA GLN A 181 -10.63 -11.79 10.03
C GLN A 181 -11.95 -11.33 9.41
N GLN A 182 -12.75 -10.57 10.15
CA GLN A 182 -14.04 -10.06 9.68
C GLN A 182 -13.92 -8.91 8.68
N ASN A 183 -12.87 -8.08 8.80
CA ASN A 183 -12.79 -6.81 8.08
C ASN A 183 -11.72 -6.78 6.98
N ARG A 184 -10.81 -7.77 6.91
CA ARG A 184 -9.71 -7.82 5.92
C ARG A 184 -10.19 -7.88 4.46
N MET A 185 -11.40 -8.38 4.24
CA MET A 185 -11.99 -8.58 2.92
C MET A 185 -13.24 -7.72 2.76
N ASN A 186 -13.16 -6.72 1.87
CA ASN A 186 -14.30 -5.90 1.49
C ASN A 186 -14.37 -5.79 -0.04
N ILE A 187 -15.01 -6.79 -0.67
CA ILE A 187 -15.14 -6.86 -2.14
C ILE A 187 -15.81 -5.60 -2.71
N GLN A 188 -16.81 -5.06 -2.01
CA GLN A 188 -17.52 -3.86 -2.48
C GLN A 188 -16.61 -2.62 -2.50
N ALA A 189 -15.77 -2.43 -1.48
CA ALA A 189 -14.82 -1.32 -1.46
C ALA A 189 -13.74 -1.48 -2.54
N ILE A 190 -13.20 -2.69 -2.72
CA ILE A 190 -12.21 -2.99 -3.76
C ILE A 190 -12.81 -2.74 -5.16
N GLN A 191 -14.04 -3.22 -5.41
CA GLN A 191 -14.72 -3.00 -6.69
C GLN A 191 -14.89 -1.51 -6.99
N LYS A 192 -15.26 -0.69 -6.00
CA LYS A 192 -15.38 0.77 -6.16
C LYS A 192 -14.08 1.45 -6.59
N PHE A 193 -12.91 0.97 -6.15
CA PHE A 193 -11.64 1.48 -6.64
C PHE A 193 -11.36 1.09 -8.10
N ILE A 194 -11.72 -0.13 -8.50
CA ILE A 194 -11.62 -0.59 -9.90
C ILE A 194 -12.54 0.27 -10.78
N ASP A 195 -13.80 0.40 -10.40
CA ASP A 195 -14.81 1.16 -11.14
C ASP A 195 -14.42 2.63 -11.31
N ALA A 196 -13.75 3.22 -10.31
CA ALA A 196 -13.25 4.60 -10.36
C ALA A 196 -12.19 4.84 -11.48
N CYS A 197 -11.62 3.78 -12.04
CA CYS A 197 -10.64 3.84 -13.14
C CYS A 197 -11.30 3.70 -14.53
N TYR A 198 -12.62 3.58 -14.60
CA TYR A 198 -13.40 3.55 -15.84
C TYR A 198 -14.16 4.86 -16.06
N LEU A 199 -14.59 5.12 -17.30
CA LEU A 199 -15.34 6.33 -17.60
C LEU A 199 -16.69 6.37 -16.84
N PRO A 200 -17.15 7.54 -16.35
CA PRO A 200 -18.39 7.63 -15.57
C PRO A 200 -19.63 7.10 -16.27
N GLU A 201 -19.66 7.19 -17.61
CA GLU A 201 -20.73 6.66 -18.46
C GLU A 201 -20.81 5.12 -18.46
N ASP A 202 -19.78 4.46 -17.93
CA ASP A 202 -19.70 3.02 -17.76
C ASP A 202 -20.04 2.58 -16.31
N TYR A 203 -20.13 3.53 -15.37
CA TYR A 203 -20.33 3.28 -13.93
C TYR A 203 -21.76 2.83 -13.57
N TYR A 204 -22.75 3.16 -14.40
CA TYR A 204 -24.17 2.90 -14.13
C TYR A 204 -24.88 2.06 -15.20
N SER A 205 -24.16 1.57 -16.22
CA SER A 205 -24.82 0.81 -17.29
C SER A 205 -24.84 -0.68 -16.95
N ASP A 206 -26.03 -1.21 -16.64
CA ASP A 206 -26.38 -2.64 -16.72
C ASP A 206 -26.36 -3.11 -18.18
N HIS A 207 -25.23 -2.92 -18.86
CA HIS A 207 -25.02 -3.27 -20.26
C HIS A 207 -23.87 -4.26 -20.34
N PRO A 208 -24.15 -5.57 -20.23
CA PRO A 208 -23.14 -6.62 -20.25
C PRO A 208 -22.31 -6.66 -21.55
N GLU A 209 -22.71 -5.91 -22.57
CA GLU A 209 -22.06 -5.85 -23.89
C GLU A 209 -21.23 -4.58 -24.13
N LYS A 210 -21.20 -3.63 -23.18
CA LYS A 210 -20.44 -2.39 -23.35
C LYS A 210 -18.96 -2.67 -23.05
N ILE A 211 -18.09 -2.37 -24.02
CA ILE A 211 -16.64 -2.39 -23.80
C ILE A 211 -16.31 -1.28 -22.80
N LEU A 212 -15.95 -1.66 -21.58
CA LEU A 212 -15.55 -0.73 -20.54
C LEU A 212 -14.28 0.01 -20.98
N LYS A 213 -14.31 1.34 -20.99
CA LYS A 213 -13.15 2.14 -21.39
C LYS A 213 -12.45 2.70 -20.17
N ARG A 214 -11.19 2.29 -19.97
CA ARG A 214 -10.35 2.84 -18.92
C ARG A 214 -10.11 4.33 -19.13
N ARG A 215 -10.09 5.05 -18.01
CA ARG A 215 -9.62 6.42 -17.94
C ARG A 215 -8.14 6.47 -18.28
N SER A 216 -7.70 7.53 -18.94
CA SER A 216 -6.27 7.76 -19.23
C SER A 216 -5.54 8.43 -18.06
N ASP A 217 -6.27 9.05 -17.13
CA ASP A 217 -5.73 9.80 -16.00
C ASP A 217 -5.74 9.02 -14.68
N LYS A 218 -6.27 7.77 -14.68
CA LYS A 218 -6.38 6.94 -13.48
C LYS A 218 -6.12 5.48 -13.81
N ASP A 219 -5.42 4.80 -12.92
CA ASP A 219 -5.16 3.37 -13.00
C ASP A 219 -5.24 2.72 -11.61
N PHE A 220 -5.26 1.39 -11.57
CA PHE A 220 -5.25 0.62 -10.34
C PHE A 220 -4.37 -0.62 -10.47
N GLN A 221 -4.02 -1.24 -9.34
CA GLN A 221 -3.46 -2.58 -9.27
C GLN A 221 -4.02 -3.31 -8.04
N LEU A 222 -4.16 -4.63 -8.14
CA LEU A 222 -4.43 -5.53 -7.03
C LEU A 222 -3.13 -6.24 -6.67
N LYS A 223 -2.51 -5.83 -5.55
CA LYS A 223 -1.19 -6.28 -5.10
C LYS A 223 -1.32 -7.20 -3.88
N PHE A 224 -1.23 -8.51 -4.09
CA PHE A 224 -1.35 -9.52 -3.04
C PHE A 224 0.02 -9.91 -2.49
N VAL A 225 0.14 -9.98 -1.15
CA VAL A 225 1.32 -10.53 -0.48
C VAL A 225 1.19 -12.04 -0.40
N VAL A 226 2.14 -12.77 -0.94
CA VAL A 226 2.13 -14.23 -1.04
C VAL A 226 3.31 -14.81 -0.27
N GLY A 227 3.02 -15.70 0.67
CA GLY A 227 4.02 -16.42 1.46
C GLY A 227 3.88 -17.94 1.42
N ARG A 228 2.73 -18.46 0.96
CA ARG A 228 2.44 -19.90 0.91
C ARG A 228 1.67 -20.29 -0.35
N PRO A 229 1.72 -21.56 -0.80
CA PRO A 229 0.98 -22.02 -1.97
C PRO A 229 -0.54 -21.80 -1.85
N GLU A 230 -1.12 -21.96 -0.66
CA GLU A 230 -2.57 -21.85 -0.43
C GLU A 230 -3.09 -20.42 -0.64
N ASP A 231 -2.20 -19.43 -0.60
CA ASP A 231 -2.55 -18.03 -0.84
C ASP A 231 -3.06 -17.83 -2.29
N GLU A 232 -2.62 -18.67 -3.25
CA GLU A 232 -3.11 -18.64 -4.64
C GLU A 232 -4.62 -18.94 -4.73
N ASP A 233 -5.06 -20.01 -4.07
CA ASP A 233 -6.46 -20.45 -4.13
C ASP A 233 -7.38 -19.40 -3.52
N GLU A 234 -6.94 -18.75 -2.43
CA GLU A 234 -7.71 -17.66 -1.81
C GLU A 234 -7.82 -16.45 -2.76
N ILE A 235 -6.72 -16.03 -3.40
CA ILE A 235 -6.74 -14.94 -4.38
C ILE A 235 -7.78 -15.23 -5.47
N ARG A 236 -7.77 -16.44 -6.04
CA ARG A 236 -8.66 -16.82 -7.13
C ARG A 236 -10.12 -16.88 -6.68
N ASN A 237 -10.38 -17.63 -5.61
CA ASN A 237 -11.73 -18.07 -5.28
C ASN A 237 -12.48 -17.08 -4.39
N GLU A 238 -11.78 -16.34 -3.53
CA GLU A 238 -12.39 -15.43 -2.56
C GLU A 238 -12.34 -13.96 -3.00
N PHE A 239 -11.35 -13.57 -3.83
CA PHE A 239 -11.24 -12.20 -4.34
C PHE A 239 -11.60 -12.09 -5.82
N LEU A 240 -10.77 -12.66 -6.71
CA LEU A 240 -10.87 -12.39 -8.15
C LEU A 240 -12.16 -12.91 -8.78
N LYS A 241 -12.71 -14.02 -8.27
CA LYS A 241 -14.03 -14.54 -8.68
C LYS A 241 -15.18 -13.55 -8.45
N HIS A 242 -15.03 -12.64 -7.50
CA HIS A 242 -16.06 -11.70 -7.06
C HIS A 242 -15.83 -10.27 -7.55
N LEU A 243 -14.68 -9.99 -8.17
CA LEU A 243 -14.33 -8.71 -8.76
C LEU A 243 -14.56 -8.72 -10.27
N LYS A 244 -14.76 -7.54 -10.86
CA LYS A 244 -14.98 -7.35 -12.30
C LYS A 244 -14.15 -6.18 -12.80
N GLY A 245 -13.91 -6.14 -14.12
CA GLY A 245 -13.22 -5.01 -14.76
C GLY A 245 -11.72 -4.96 -14.49
N PHE A 246 -11.10 -6.08 -14.16
CA PHE A 246 -9.64 -6.21 -14.10
C PHE A 246 -9.14 -7.14 -15.21
N GLU A 247 -7.90 -6.93 -15.62
CA GLU A 247 -7.17 -7.82 -16.52
C GLU A 247 -6.05 -8.53 -15.73
N PRO A 248 -5.51 -9.65 -16.22
CA PRO A 248 -4.39 -10.34 -15.56
C PRO A 248 -3.20 -9.42 -15.26
N GLU A 249 -2.97 -8.40 -16.08
CA GLU A 249 -1.90 -7.41 -15.92
C GLU A 249 -2.09 -6.45 -14.74
N ASP A 250 -3.30 -6.37 -14.16
CA ASP A 250 -3.56 -5.58 -12.94
C ASP A 250 -3.29 -6.38 -11.66
N ILE A 251 -3.08 -7.69 -11.78
CA ILE A 251 -2.83 -8.57 -10.65
C ILE A 251 -1.32 -8.67 -10.42
N PHE A 252 -0.88 -8.19 -9.26
CA PHE A 252 0.52 -8.21 -8.84
C PHE A 252 0.67 -9.14 -7.65
N LEU A 253 1.59 -10.10 -7.76
CA LEU A 253 2.04 -10.89 -6.63
C LEU A 253 3.33 -10.34 -6.09
N MET A 254 3.30 -10.05 -4.79
CA MET A 254 4.42 -9.56 -4.03
C MET A 254 4.89 -10.65 -3.05
N PRO A 255 6.16 -11.02 -3.06
CA PRO A 255 6.72 -11.97 -2.12
C PRO A 255 6.71 -11.43 -0.69
N LEU A 256 6.35 -12.29 0.25
CA LEU A 256 6.44 -12.02 1.68
C LEU A 256 7.90 -11.98 2.13
N GLY A 257 8.29 -10.94 2.88
CA GLY A 257 9.60 -10.86 3.51
C GLY A 257 9.99 -9.43 3.89
N GLU A 258 10.63 -9.30 5.04
CA GLU A 258 11.09 -8.02 5.61
C GLU A 258 12.62 -7.80 5.47
N THR A 259 13.35 -8.81 4.98
CA THR A 259 14.78 -8.75 4.70
C THR A 259 15.10 -9.37 3.34
N ARG A 260 16.26 -9.05 2.78
CA ARG A 260 16.75 -9.68 1.53
C ARG A 260 16.83 -11.19 1.63
N GLU A 261 17.30 -11.70 2.78
CA GLU A 261 17.41 -13.14 3.01
C GLU A 261 16.04 -13.80 2.97
N PHE A 262 15.03 -13.20 3.61
CA PHE A 262 13.69 -13.75 3.60
C PHE A 262 13.08 -13.70 2.19
N LEU A 263 13.18 -12.57 1.50
CA LEU A 263 12.65 -12.43 0.14
C LEU A 263 13.20 -13.48 -0.82
N ARG A 264 14.50 -13.79 -0.74
CA ARG A 264 15.10 -14.86 -1.56
C ARG A 264 14.46 -16.24 -1.34
N LYS A 265 13.91 -16.51 -0.16
CA LYS A 265 13.20 -17.76 0.15
C LYS A 265 11.82 -17.77 -0.53
N THR A 266 11.09 -16.65 -0.52
CA THR A 266 9.71 -16.61 -1.07
C THR A 266 9.64 -16.32 -2.57
N TYR A 267 10.69 -15.74 -3.17
CA TYR A 267 10.74 -15.43 -4.61
C TYR A 267 10.38 -16.59 -5.54
N PRO A 268 10.95 -17.82 -5.40
CA PRO A 268 10.66 -18.90 -6.34
C PRO A 268 9.17 -19.27 -6.37
N LEU A 269 8.54 -19.38 -5.19
CA LEU A 269 7.12 -19.68 -5.05
C LEU A 269 6.26 -18.61 -5.73
N VAL A 270 6.51 -17.34 -5.42
CA VAL A 270 5.70 -16.23 -5.94
C VAL A 270 5.87 -16.07 -7.44
N ALA A 271 7.08 -16.23 -7.95
CA ALA A 271 7.37 -16.19 -9.38
C ALA A 271 6.65 -17.32 -10.14
N GLU A 272 6.66 -18.54 -9.59
CA GLU A 272 5.96 -19.68 -10.17
C GLU A 272 4.46 -19.42 -10.27
N ILE A 273 3.81 -18.98 -9.17
CA ILE A 273 2.38 -18.67 -9.15
C ILE A 273 2.06 -17.57 -10.18
N ALA A 274 2.86 -16.50 -10.23
CA ALA A 274 2.65 -15.41 -11.18
C ALA A 274 2.71 -15.91 -12.64
N LEU A 275 3.72 -16.72 -12.98
CA LEU A 275 3.89 -17.30 -14.32
C LEU A 275 2.73 -18.22 -14.70
N ARG A 276 2.32 -19.16 -13.83
CA ARG A 276 1.20 -20.08 -14.08
C ARG A 276 -0.10 -19.34 -14.39
N ASN A 277 -0.28 -18.18 -13.77
CA ASN A 277 -1.54 -17.43 -13.79
C ASN A 277 -1.54 -16.24 -14.75
N ARG A 278 -0.41 -15.97 -15.42
CA ARG A 278 -0.21 -14.76 -16.25
C ARG A 278 -0.42 -13.46 -15.47
N TRP A 279 -0.13 -13.49 -14.18
CA TRP A 279 -0.11 -12.30 -13.32
C TRP A 279 1.29 -11.68 -13.31
N LYS A 280 1.39 -10.45 -12.79
CA LYS A 280 2.65 -9.73 -12.66
C LYS A 280 3.35 -10.13 -11.36
N PHE A 281 4.67 -10.29 -11.41
CA PHE A 281 5.52 -10.34 -10.24
C PHE A 281 5.99 -8.92 -9.91
N THR A 282 5.95 -8.53 -8.63
CA THR A 282 6.63 -7.32 -8.15
C THR A 282 7.57 -7.67 -7.01
N PRO A 283 8.85 -7.28 -7.05
CA PRO A 283 9.73 -7.38 -5.90
C PRO A 283 9.38 -6.32 -4.86
N ARG A 284 10.13 -6.30 -3.76
CA ARG A 284 10.22 -5.19 -2.81
C ARG A 284 11.59 -4.52 -2.95
N LEU A 285 11.72 -3.66 -3.96
CA LEU A 285 13.03 -3.09 -4.33
C LEU A 285 13.66 -2.27 -3.20
N HIS A 286 12.87 -1.63 -2.34
CA HIS A 286 13.40 -0.91 -1.19
C HIS A 286 14.14 -1.84 -0.21
N ILE A 287 13.67 -3.08 -0.01
CA ILE A 287 14.37 -4.10 0.79
C ILE A 287 15.63 -4.59 0.04
N GLU A 288 15.57 -4.74 -1.28
CA GLU A 288 16.76 -5.10 -2.05
C GLU A 288 17.85 -4.02 -1.98
N LEU A 289 17.49 -2.74 -1.98
CA LEU A 289 18.44 -1.63 -1.91
C LEU A 289 18.92 -1.35 -0.49
N TYR A 290 18.05 -1.45 0.51
CA TYR A 290 18.29 -0.94 1.85
C TYR A 290 17.99 -1.93 2.99
N ASP A 291 17.63 -3.17 2.68
CA ASP A 291 17.24 -4.21 3.64
C ASP A 291 16.06 -3.79 4.53
N ASP A 292 16.14 -3.98 5.84
CA ASP A 292 15.13 -3.63 6.82
C ASP A 292 15.18 -2.15 7.28
N THR A 293 15.98 -1.32 6.60
CA THR A 293 16.11 0.11 6.94
C THR A 293 14.77 0.83 6.74
N GLN A 294 14.33 1.57 7.76
CA GLN A 294 13.11 2.36 7.70
C GLN A 294 13.36 3.76 7.12
N TRP A 295 12.29 4.39 6.61
CA TRP A 295 12.31 5.78 6.10
C TRP A 295 13.19 5.98 4.85
N VAL A 296 13.37 4.90 4.09
CA VAL A 296 14.13 4.84 2.84
C VAL A 296 13.24 4.76 1.63
#